data_AF-A0A3L7S6C6-F1
#
_entry.id   AF-A0A3L7S6C6-F1
#
_cell.length_a   1.000
_cell.length_b   1.000
_cell.length_c   1.000
_cell.angle_alpha   90.00
_cell.angle_beta   90.00
_cell.angle_gamma   90.00
#
_symmetry.space_group_name_H-M   'P 1'
#
loop_
_entity.id
_entity.type
_entity.pdbx_description
1 polymer ?
#
loop_
_entity_poly.entity_id
_entity_poly.type
_entity_poly.pdbx_seq_one_letter_code
_entity_poly.pdbx_strand_id
1 'polypeptide(L)'
;MVEQACAREDADAEPGVIQPVAAAEPEAGPCADQSDDCRDALERLRADRLAGIDLDIRVGGRPGNDYPCECRLEGETFQPRRFASTTFTWKAAGYCHKPLYFEDWELERYGHSHGMLVDPFVSAAHFFVTLPVLPYKMGLELPWECVYPLGYYRPGNCAPWTVPAVPISIRGFVVEAATITGIVFVLP
;
A
#
# COMPACT_ATOMS: atom_id res chain seq x y z
N MET A 1 -5.25 -4.22 -28.35
CA MET A 1 -5.08 -5.42 -27.52
C MET A 1 -3.68 -5.36 -26.95
N VAL A 2 -3.49 -4.62 -25.86
CA VAL A 2 -2.21 -4.59 -25.12
C VAL A 2 -2.47 -5.42 -23.88
N GLU A 3 -2.09 -6.68 -23.96
CA GLU A 3 -2.16 -7.65 -22.87
C GLU A 3 -0.92 -7.43 -22.01
N GLN A 4 -1.06 -6.65 -20.93
CA GLN A 4 0.02 -6.52 -19.95
C GLN A 4 -0.28 -7.46 -18.78
N ALA A 5 0.54 -8.50 -18.72
CA ALA A 5 0.50 -9.54 -17.70
C ALA A 5 0.75 -8.93 -16.33
N CYS A 6 -0.30 -8.84 -15.55
CA CYS A 6 -0.23 -8.74 -14.11
C CYS A 6 0.43 -10.02 -13.61
N ALA A 7 1.72 -9.94 -13.28
CA ALA A 7 2.44 -11.05 -12.68
C ALA A 7 1.73 -11.41 -11.38
N ARG A 8 1.06 -12.57 -11.39
CA ARG A 8 0.52 -13.16 -10.19
C ARG A 8 1.73 -13.60 -9.40
N GLU A 9 2.15 -12.82 -8.41
CA GLU A 9 3.12 -13.33 -7.45
C GLU A 9 2.46 -14.53 -6.77
N ASP A 10 3.05 -15.69 -7.01
CA ASP A 10 2.57 -16.97 -6.50
C ASP A 10 2.46 -16.87 -4.98
N ALA A 11 1.23 -16.98 -4.48
CA ALA A 11 0.93 -16.99 -3.04
C ALA A 11 1.50 -18.24 -2.32
N ASP A 12 2.27 -19.05 -3.03
CA ASP A 12 2.85 -20.33 -2.61
C ASP A 12 4.34 -20.22 -2.27
N ALA A 13 4.91 -19.01 -2.19
CA ALA A 13 6.28 -18.84 -1.71
C ALA A 13 6.38 -19.32 -0.25
N GLU A 14 6.94 -20.52 -0.06
CA GLU A 14 7.20 -21.05 1.28
C GLU A 14 8.05 -20.05 2.07
N PRO A 15 7.64 -19.69 3.31
CA PRO A 15 8.43 -18.80 4.14
C PRO A 15 9.80 -19.43 4.36
N GLY A 16 10.86 -18.71 3.96
CA GLY A 16 12.24 -19.17 4.05
C GLY A 16 12.55 -19.70 5.45
N VAL A 17 13.02 -20.95 5.51
CA VAL A 17 13.41 -21.60 6.75
C VAL A 17 14.64 -20.88 7.31
N ILE A 18 14.45 -20.08 8.37
CA ILE A 18 15.55 -19.51 9.14
C ILE A 18 16.19 -20.66 9.93
N GLN A 19 17.40 -21.08 9.53
CA GLN A 19 18.18 -22.03 10.32
C GLN A 19 18.85 -21.28 11.49
N PRO A 20 18.53 -21.61 12.76
CA PRO A 20 19.27 -21.06 13.89
C PRO A 20 20.67 -21.67 13.91
N VAL A 21 21.70 -20.82 13.86
CA VAL A 21 23.08 -21.21 14.12
C VAL A 21 23.26 -21.24 15.64
N ALA A 22 23.68 -22.38 16.17
CA ALA A 22 23.90 -22.58 17.60
C ALA A 22 24.89 -21.53 18.15
N ALA A 23 24.61 -21.04 19.37
CA ALA A 23 25.52 -20.17 20.10
C ALA A 23 26.84 -20.90 20.34
N ALA A 24 27.96 -20.16 20.22
CA ALA A 24 29.28 -20.68 20.56
C ALA A 24 29.36 -20.95 22.07
N GLU A 25 30.02 -22.04 22.44
CA GLU A 25 30.16 -22.47 23.84
C GLU A 25 30.85 -21.39 24.70
N PRO A 26 30.47 -21.23 25.97
CA PRO A 26 30.99 -20.18 26.83
C PRO A 26 32.44 -20.47 27.20
N GLU A 27 33.37 -19.73 26.59
CA GLU A 27 34.76 -19.69 27.03
C GLU A 27 34.85 -18.91 28.36
N ALA A 28 35.68 -19.39 29.29
CA ALA A 28 35.90 -18.80 30.61
C ALA A 28 36.55 -17.41 30.50
N GLY A 29 35.72 -16.38 30.32
CA GLY A 29 36.09 -14.97 30.21
C GLY A 29 35.77 -14.14 31.46
N PRO A 30 36.02 -12.81 31.42
CA PRO A 30 35.93 -11.89 32.55
C PRO A 30 34.54 -11.74 33.21
N CYS A 31 33.49 -12.36 32.65
CA CYS A 31 32.10 -12.22 33.09
C CYS A 31 31.62 -13.39 33.98
N ALA A 32 32.52 -14.21 34.55
CA ALA A 32 32.16 -15.40 35.33
C ALA A 32 31.28 -15.08 36.56
N ASP A 33 31.54 -13.97 37.24
CA ASP A 33 30.85 -13.61 38.49
C ASP A 33 29.41 -13.08 38.27
N GLN A 34 29.15 -12.49 37.09
CA GLN A 34 27.81 -11.98 36.70
C GLN A 34 26.88 -13.10 36.18
N SER A 35 27.36 -14.34 36.11
CA SER A 35 26.61 -15.47 35.56
C SER A 35 25.53 -16.03 36.51
N ASP A 36 25.71 -15.88 37.83
CA ASP A 36 24.76 -16.37 38.82
C ASP A 36 23.54 -15.45 38.95
N ASP A 37 23.76 -14.13 39.03
CA ASP A 37 22.70 -13.12 39.01
C ASP A 37 21.88 -13.18 37.70
N CYS A 38 22.56 -13.45 36.58
CA CYS A 38 21.92 -13.67 35.28
C CYS A 38 21.03 -14.91 35.28
N ARG A 39 21.46 -16.01 35.92
CA ARG A 39 20.68 -17.25 36.01
C ARG A 39 19.40 -17.05 36.81
N ASP A 40 19.49 -16.37 37.95
CA ASP A 40 18.34 -16.02 38.78
C ASP A 40 17.36 -15.06 38.07
N ALA A 41 17.88 -14.09 37.33
CA ALA A 41 17.07 -13.17 36.53
C ALA A 41 16.35 -13.88 35.37
N LEU A 42 17.01 -14.82 34.68
CA LEU A 42 16.41 -15.62 33.61
C LEU A 42 15.28 -16.53 34.12
N GLU A 43 15.44 -17.12 35.31
CA GLU A 43 14.37 -17.92 35.92
C GLU A 43 13.14 -17.07 36.23
N ARG A 44 13.33 -15.84 36.71
CA ARG A 44 12.22 -14.89 36.93
C ARG A 44 11.55 -14.48 35.62
N LEU A 45 12.33 -14.17 34.57
CA LEU A 45 11.79 -13.83 33.24
C LEU A 45 11.02 -14.99 32.61
N ARG A 46 11.47 -16.24 32.76
CA ARG A 46 10.75 -17.43 32.27
C ARG A 46 9.43 -17.67 33.01
N ALA A 47 9.34 -17.25 34.27
CA ALA A 47 8.09 -17.30 35.03
C ALA A 47 7.10 -16.19 34.61
N ASP A 48 7.58 -15.11 34.01
CA ASP A 48 6.77 -14.00 33.53
C ASP A 48 6.24 -14.25 32.11
N ARG A 49 4.92 -14.03 31.92
CA ARG A 49 4.30 -14.14 30.59
C ARG A 49 4.46 -12.83 29.83
N LEU A 50 5.49 -12.73 29.01
CA LEU A 50 5.70 -11.57 28.14
C LEU A 50 4.73 -11.60 26.94
N ALA A 51 4.03 -10.49 26.72
CA ALA A 51 3.10 -10.29 25.59
C ALA A 51 3.79 -9.86 24.27
N GLY A 52 5.13 -9.79 24.23
CA GLY A 52 5.92 -9.49 23.04
C GLY A 52 7.39 -9.16 23.36
N ILE A 53 8.30 -9.53 22.46
CA ILE A 53 9.73 -9.12 22.44
C ILE A 53 10.12 -8.78 21.00
N ASP A 54 10.98 -7.75 20.86
CA ASP A 54 11.42 -7.09 19.62
C ASP A 54 12.77 -7.61 19.07
N LEU A 55 13.18 -7.14 17.90
CA LEU A 55 14.12 -7.73 16.93
C LEU A 55 15.62 -7.43 17.17
N ASP A 56 16.41 -8.43 16.74
CA ASP A 56 17.87 -8.58 16.82
C ASP A 56 18.68 -7.53 16.03
N ILE A 57 19.46 -6.68 16.72
CA ILE A 57 20.59 -5.91 16.17
C ILE A 57 21.88 -6.52 16.71
N ARG A 58 22.61 -7.23 15.83
CA ARG A 58 23.85 -7.91 16.20
C ARG A 58 24.99 -6.93 16.34
N VAL A 59 25.69 -6.97 17.48
CA VAL A 59 26.96 -6.28 17.71
C VAL A 59 28.05 -7.34 17.88
N GLY A 60 29.14 -7.24 17.11
CA GLY A 60 30.29 -8.14 17.21
C GLY A 60 31.38 -7.58 18.14
N GLY A 61 32.08 -8.46 18.87
CA GLY A 61 33.18 -8.10 19.79
C GLY A 61 33.37 -9.10 20.94
N ARG A 62 34.31 -8.83 21.86
CA ARG A 62 34.52 -9.61 23.09
C ARG A 62 33.71 -9.00 24.26
N PRO A 63 32.80 -9.76 24.91
CA PRO A 63 32.04 -9.27 26.05
C PRO A 63 32.95 -8.91 27.22
N GLY A 64 32.65 -7.80 27.90
CA GLY A 64 33.46 -7.23 28.98
C GLY A 64 34.59 -6.30 28.53
N ASN A 65 35.00 -6.34 27.25
CA ASN A 65 35.99 -5.41 26.67
C ASN A 65 35.37 -4.47 25.61
N ASP A 66 34.65 -5.02 24.62
CA ASP A 66 34.11 -4.24 23.50
C ASP A 66 32.64 -3.81 23.72
N TYR A 67 31.90 -4.57 24.53
CA TYR A 67 30.53 -4.27 24.97
C TYR A 67 30.28 -4.88 26.36
N PRO A 68 29.25 -4.43 27.11
CA PRO A 68 28.95 -4.92 28.46
C PRO A 68 28.70 -6.43 28.51
N CYS A 69 28.91 -7.06 29.67
CA CYS A 69 28.47 -8.45 29.86
C CYS A 69 26.93 -8.50 29.80
N GLU A 70 26.37 -8.99 28.69
CA GLU A 70 24.92 -9.10 28.51
C GLU A 70 24.41 -10.50 28.89
N CYS A 71 23.33 -10.55 29.67
CA CYS A 71 22.61 -11.78 29.98
C CYS A 71 21.61 -12.07 28.85
N ARG A 72 22.00 -12.87 27.86
CA ARG A 72 21.16 -13.19 26.69
C ARG A 72 20.23 -14.37 26.98
N LEU A 73 18.97 -14.25 26.57
CA LEU A 73 18.02 -15.37 26.55
C LEU A 73 18.43 -16.35 25.45
N GLU A 74 19.20 -17.37 25.78
CA GLU A 74 19.56 -18.44 24.86
C GLU A 74 18.62 -19.65 25.03
N GLY A 75 18.27 -20.31 23.92
CA GLY A 75 17.69 -21.67 23.95
C GLY A 75 16.26 -21.84 23.43
N GLU A 76 15.55 -20.78 23.04
CA GLU A 76 14.22 -20.93 22.45
C GLU A 76 14.30 -20.82 20.92
N THR A 77 13.76 -21.83 20.22
CA THR A 77 13.59 -21.73 18.76
C THR A 77 12.41 -20.81 18.48
N PHE A 78 12.61 -19.77 17.66
CA PHE A 78 11.53 -18.88 17.25
C PHE A 78 10.41 -19.71 16.59
N GLN A 79 9.24 -19.76 17.24
CA GLN A 79 8.05 -20.36 16.66
C GLN A 79 7.25 -19.26 15.96
N PRO A 80 7.19 -19.24 14.62
CA PRO A 80 6.37 -18.26 13.92
C PRO A 80 4.90 -18.47 14.28
N ARG A 81 4.19 -17.36 14.47
CA ARG A 81 2.73 -17.40 14.68
C ARG A 81 2.06 -17.99 13.44
N ARG A 82 1.30 -19.08 13.62
CA ARG A 82 0.44 -19.65 12.58
C ARG A 82 -0.89 -18.92 12.55
N PHE A 83 -0.99 -17.86 11.76
CA PHE A 83 -2.27 -17.20 11.52
C PHE A 83 -3.20 -18.14 10.75
N ALA A 84 -4.44 -18.32 11.23
CA ALA A 84 -5.45 -19.02 10.47
C ALA A 84 -5.81 -18.22 9.21
N SER A 85 -5.90 -18.88 8.06
CA SER A 85 -6.37 -18.22 6.83
C SER A 85 -7.83 -17.80 7.03
N THR A 86 -8.11 -16.52 6.77
CA THR A 86 -9.45 -15.95 6.85
C THR A 86 -9.88 -15.53 5.45
N THR A 87 -11.06 -16.00 5.01
CA THR A 87 -11.63 -15.58 3.74
C THR A 87 -12.33 -14.24 3.92
N PHE A 88 -11.75 -13.17 3.38
CA PHE A 88 -12.41 -11.87 3.30
C PHE A 88 -13.29 -11.79 2.05
N THR A 89 -14.60 -11.65 2.24
CA THR A 89 -15.53 -11.35 1.14
C THR A 89 -15.66 -9.85 1.02
N TRP A 90 -15.07 -9.27 -0.03
CA TRP A 90 -15.18 -7.84 -0.28
C TRP A 90 -16.49 -7.53 -1.01
N LYS A 91 -17.26 -6.58 -0.48
CA LYS A 91 -18.41 -5.98 -1.15
C LYS A 91 -18.05 -4.56 -1.56
N ALA A 92 -18.28 -4.22 -2.83
CA ALA A 92 -18.05 -2.87 -3.31
C ALA A 92 -18.82 -1.88 -2.46
N ALA A 93 -18.11 -0.82 -2.06
CA ALA A 93 -18.70 0.22 -1.25
C ALA A 93 -19.77 0.94 -2.09
N GLY A 94 -21.04 0.70 -1.76
CA GLY A 94 -22.19 1.28 -2.44
C GLY A 94 -22.48 2.72 -2.00
N TYR A 95 -21.44 3.53 -1.78
CA TYR A 95 -21.63 4.95 -1.46
C TYR A 95 -21.84 5.76 -2.73
N CYS A 96 -22.73 6.74 -2.62
CA CYS A 96 -23.01 7.70 -3.67
C CYS A 96 -22.06 8.89 -3.54
N HIS A 97 -21.47 9.33 -4.65
CA HIS A 97 -20.75 10.60 -4.73
C HIS A 97 -21.21 11.42 -5.94
N LYS A 98 -20.79 12.70 -5.99
CA LYS A 98 -21.01 13.55 -7.17
C LYS A 98 -20.02 13.19 -8.29
N PRO A 99 -20.37 13.50 -9.56
CA PRO A 99 -19.46 13.27 -10.68
C PRO A 99 -18.09 13.91 -10.43
N LEU A 100 -17.04 13.14 -10.69
CA LEU A 100 -15.65 13.56 -10.51
C LEU A 100 -15.07 13.98 -11.87
N TYR A 101 -15.43 15.16 -12.36
CA TYR A 101 -15.11 15.57 -13.74
C TYR A 101 -13.61 15.62 -14.08
N PHE A 102 -12.76 15.81 -13.07
CA PHE A 102 -11.31 15.95 -13.20
C PHE A 102 -10.54 14.68 -12.81
N GLU A 103 -11.23 13.60 -12.43
CA GLU A 103 -10.57 12.35 -12.03
C GLU A 103 -9.86 11.70 -13.22
N ASP A 104 -8.59 11.36 -13.02
CA ASP A 104 -7.85 10.44 -13.87
C ASP A 104 -7.87 9.04 -13.24
N TRP A 105 -8.82 8.20 -13.65
CA TRP A 105 -9.08 6.93 -12.97
C TRP A 105 -7.94 5.92 -13.12
N GLU A 106 -7.15 5.97 -14.19
CA GLU A 106 -6.03 5.06 -14.40
C GLU A 106 -4.92 5.35 -13.40
N LEU A 107 -4.51 6.62 -13.34
CA LEU A 107 -3.47 7.07 -12.42
C LEU A 107 -3.94 7.05 -10.96
N GLU A 108 -5.12 7.60 -10.66
CA GLU A 108 -5.59 7.81 -9.28
C GLU A 108 -6.12 6.53 -8.63
N ARG A 109 -6.89 5.69 -9.35
CA ARG A 109 -7.53 4.50 -8.75
C ARG A 109 -6.68 3.25 -8.87
N TYR A 110 -6.02 3.06 -10.03
CA TYR A 110 -5.22 1.86 -10.29
C TYR A 110 -3.72 2.09 -10.15
N GLY A 111 -3.27 3.32 -9.93
CA GLY A 111 -1.84 3.60 -9.78
C GLY A 111 -1.06 3.38 -11.08
N HIS A 112 -1.72 3.50 -12.23
CA HIS A 112 -1.09 3.38 -13.55
C HIS A 112 -0.22 4.62 -13.82
N SER A 113 0.97 4.61 -13.22
CA SER A 113 1.99 5.66 -13.33
C SER A 113 2.83 5.47 -14.58
N HIS A 114 3.12 6.58 -15.25
CA HIS A 114 4.09 6.69 -16.35
C HIS A 114 5.48 7.12 -15.84
N GLY A 115 5.64 7.26 -14.53
CA GLY A 115 6.86 7.66 -13.85
C GLY A 115 6.83 9.10 -13.32
N MET A 116 7.73 9.37 -12.36
CA MET A 116 7.80 10.60 -11.57
C MET A 116 7.85 11.90 -12.40
N LEU A 117 8.47 11.88 -13.58
CA LEU A 117 8.61 13.07 -14.42
C LEU A 117 7.45 13.28 -15.37
N VAL A 118 6.75 12.21 -15.79
CA VAL A 118 5.71 12.28 -16.83
C VAL A 118 4.33 12.51 -16.23
N ASP A 119 4.02 11.82 -15.13
CA ASP A 119 2.74 11.95 -14.41
C ASP A 119 2.32 13.39 -14.08
N PRO A 120 3.20 14.31 -13.62
CA PRO A 120 2.77 15.68 -13.35
C PRO A 120 2.34 16.42 -14.62
N PHE A 121 2.99 16.16 -15.77
CA PHE A 121 2.60 16.80 -17.03
C PHE A 121 1.33 16.19 -17.62
N VAL A 122 1.16 14.87 -17.51
CA VAL A 122 -0.09 14.19 -17.94
C VAL A 122 -1.26 14.68 -17.09
N SER A 123 -1.09 14.75 -15.77
CA SER A 123 -2.12 15.25 -14.85
C SER A 123 -2.46 16.73 -15.13
N ALA A 124 -1.44 17.56 -15.38
CA ALA A 124 -1.64 18.96 -15.75
C ALA A 124 -2.38 19.08 -17.09
N ALA A 125 -1.98 18.32 -18.11
CA ALA A 125 -2.67 18.29 -19.40
C ALA A 125 -4.12 17.85 -19.24
N HIS A 126 -4.40 16.79 -18.46
CA HIS A 126 -5.75 16.33 -18.18
C HIS A 126 -6.60 17.44 -17.53
N PHE A 127 -6.06 18.16 -16.55
CA PHE A 127 -6.74 19.27 -15.89
C PHE A 127 -7.02 20.44 -16.85
N PHE A 128 -6.01 20.91 -17.57
CA PHE A 128 -6.13 22.08 -18.46
C PHE A 128 -6.95 21.81 -19.71
N VAL A 129 -6.98 20.58 -20.21
CA VAL A 129 -7.91 20.17 -21.29
C VAL A 129 -9.33 20.00 -20.75
N THR A 130 -9.49 19.47 -19.53
CA THR A 130 -10.81 19.29 -18.93
C THR A 130 -11.47 20.62 -18.60
N LEU A 131 -10.74 21.67 -18.22
CA LEU A 131 -11.31 22.98 -17.89
C LEU A 131 -12.25 23.56 -18.96
N PRO A 132 -11.84 23.75 -20.23
CA PRO A 132 -12.74 24.24 -21.28
C PRO A 132 -13.83 23.23 -21.66
N VAL A 133 -13.57 21.91 -21.52
CA VAL A 133 -14.52 20.84 -21.84
C VAL A 133 -15.47 20.53 -20.67
N LEU A 134 -15.30 21.18 -19.53
CA LEU A 134 -16.10 20.94 -18.32
C LEU A 134 -17.61 21.08 -18.55
N PRO A 135 -18.12 22.07 -19.31
CA PRO A 135 -19.54 22.17 -19.59
C PRO A 135 -20.09 20.95 -20.34
N TYR A 136 -19.31 20.36 -21.24
CA TYR A 136 -19.67 19.13 -21.94
C TYR A 136 -19.79 17.95 -20.96
N LYS A 137 -18.80 17.79 -20.06
CA LYS A 137 -18.82 16.76 -19.01
C LYS A 137 -20.01 16.94 -18.06
N MET A 138 -20.35 18.18 -17.69
CA MET A 138 -21.55 18.48 -16.88
C MET A 138 -22.86 18.17 -17.62
N GLY A 139 -22.88 18.31 -18.94
CA GLY A 139 -24.01 17.90 -19.78
C GLY A 139 -24.07 16.39 -20.03
N LEU A 140 -22.99 15.64 -19.82
CA LEU A 140 -22.97 14.18 -19.84
C LEU A 140 -23.51 13.61 -18.53
N GLU A 141 -22.86 13.95 -17.42
CA GLU A 141 -23.23 13.54 -16.07
C GLU A 141 -23.58 14.79 -15.29
N LEU A 142 -24.82 14.90 -14.83
CA LEU A 142 -25.30 16.14 -14.23
C LEU A 142 -24.68 16.31 -12.82
N PRO A 143 -24.35 17.53 -12.39
CA PRO A 143 -23.71 17.77 -11.08
C PRO A 143 -24.51 17.25 -9.87
N TRP A 144 -25.82 17.07 -10.03
CA TRP A 144 -26.72 16.54 -9.01
C TRP A 144 -26.97 15.05 -9.13
N GLU A 145 -26.48 14.39 -10.17
CA GLU A 145 -26.55 12.94 -10.32
C GLU A 145 -25.72 12.23 -9.24
N CYS A 146 -26.09 10.99 -8.97
CA CYS A 146 -25.44 10.14 -7.98
C CYS A 146 -24.64 9.08 -8.73
N VAL A 147 -23.32 9.17 -8.65
CA VAL A 147 -22.41 8.21 -9.27
C VAL A 147 -21.93 7.25 -8.19
N TYR A 148 -21.88 5.97 -8.54
CA TYR A 148 -21.38 4.92 -7.67
C TYR A 148 -20.05 4.40 -8.21
N PRO A 149 -19.07 4.07 -7.36
CA PRO A 149 -17.80 3.47 -7.79
C PRO A 149 -17.94 1.99 -8.19
N LEU A 150 -19.17 1.53 -8.44
CA LEU A 150 -19.42 0.15 -8.89
C LEU A 150 -19.03 0.04 -10.37
N GLY A 151 -18.36 -1.06 -10.72
CA GLY A 151 -17.92 -1.33 -12.09
C GLY A 151 -16.40 -1.24 -12.30
N TYR A 152 -15.66 -0.68 -11.34
CA TYR A 152 -14.19 -0.68 -11.34
C TYR A 152 -13.61 -2.04 -10.88
N TYR A 153 -12.38 -2.33 -11.31
CA TYR A 153 -11.59 -3.48 -10.87
C TYR A 153 -11.35 -3.39 -9.36
N ARG A 154 -11.38 -4.56 -8.71
CA ARG A 154 -11.19 -4.67 -7.27
C ARG A 154 -9.71 -4.59 -6.89
N PRO A 155 -9.36 -4.15 -5.68
CA PRO A 155 -8.03 -4.35 -5.14
C PRO A 155 -7.65 -5.84 -5.22
N GLY A 156 -6.47 -6.13 -5.76
CA GLY A 156 -5.99 -7.49 -6.02
C GLY A 156 -6.46 -8.12 -7.34
N ASN A 157 -7.42 -7.51 -8.04
CA ASN A 157 -7.65 -7.83 -9.44
C ASN A 157 -6.67 -7.05 -10.31
N CYS A 158 -6.25 -7.68 -11.39
CA CYS A 158 -5.42 -7.07 -12.41
C CYS A 158 -6.26 -6.13 -13.29
N ALA A 159 -6.00 -4.82 -13.19
CA ALA A 159 -6.61 -3.81 -14.05
C ALA A 159 -5.73 -3.62 -15.30
N PRO A 160 -6.27 -3.79 -16.53
CA PRO A 160 -5.56 -3.49 -17.75
C PRO A 160 -5.50 -1.98 -17.98
N TRP A 161 -4.44 -1.53 -18.65
CA TRP A 161 -4.39 -0.20 -19.25
C TRP A 161 -5.43 -0.11 -20.35
N THR A 162 -6.35 0.84 -20.25
CA THR A 162 -7.35 1.06 -21.30
C THR A 162 -7.20 2.47 -21.83
N VAL A 163 -8.04 2.82 -22.81
CA VAL A 163 -8.22 4.21 -23.19
C VAL A 163 -9.73 4.40 -23.24
N PRO A 164 -10.31 5.26 -22.38
CA PRO A 164 -11.75 5.44 -22.39
C PRO A 164 -12.18 6.01 -23.74
N ALA A 165 -13.24 5.44 -24.30
CA ALA A 165 -13.84 5.98 -25.50
C ALA A 165 -14.43 7.36 -25.20
N VAL A 166 -14.32 8.30 -26.15
CA VAL A 166 -14.94 9.61 -26.00
C VAL A 166 -16.46 9.45 -26.04
N PRO A 167 -17.20 9.78 -24.95
CA PRO A 167 -18.65 9.67 -24.94
C PRO A 167 -19.25 10.74 -25.85
N ILE A 168 -20.10 10.34 -26.80
CA ILE A 168 -20.80 11.25 -27.71
C ILE A 168 -22.20 11.53 -27.14
N SER A 169 -22.50 12.79 -26.84
CA SER A 169 -23.80 13.21 -26.31
C SER A 169 -24.25 14.54 -26.86
N ILE A 170 -25.48 14.56 -27.38
CA ILE A 170 -26.15 15.77 -27.86
C ILE A 170 -26.38 16.75 -26.70
N ARG A 171 -26.72 16.24 -25.50
CA ARG A 171 -26.96 17.09 -24.32
C ARG A 171 -25.66 17.79 -23.89
N GLY A 172 -24.55 17.05 -23.86
CA GLY A 172 -23.23 17.61 -23.60
C GLY A 172 -22.90 18.73 -24.58
N PHE A 173 -23.09 18.48 -25.87
CA PHE A 173 -22.81 19.45 -26.94
C PHE A 173 -23.66 20.72 -26.81
N VAL A 174 -24.95 20.60 -26.51
CA VAL A 174 -25.85 21.75 -26.32
C VAL A 174 -25.42 22.60 -25.12
N VAL A 175 -25.07 21.96 -23.99
CA VAL A 175 -24.62 22.67 -22.78
C VAL A 175 -23.31 23.39 -23.03
N GLU A 176 -22.37 22.74 -23.71
CA GLU A 176 -21.09 23.34 -24.08
C GLU A 176 -21.27 24.53 -25.03
N ALA A 177 -22.02 24.36 -26.13
CA ALA A 177 -22.30 25.43 -27.07
C ALA A 177 -23.00 26.61 -26.39
N ALA A 178 -23.97 26.37 -25.52
CA ALA A 178 -24.66 27.41 -24.76
C ALA A 178 -23.70 28.15 -23.81
N THR A 179 -22.79 27.43 -23.16
CA THR A 179 -21.82 28.01 -22.23
C THR A 179 -20.80 28.87 -22.97
N ILE A 180 -20.22 28.37 -24.07
CA ILE A 180 -19.27 29.11 -24.91
C ILE A 180 -19.95 30.37 -25.46
N THR A 181 -21.16 30.22 -26.02
CA THR A 181 -21.94 31.35 -26.53
C THR A 181 -22.18 32.38 -25.42
N GLY A 182 -22.62 31.95 -24.24
CA GLY A 182 -22.84 32.82 -23.09
C GLY A 182 -21.56 33.55 -22.65
N ILE A 183 -20.42 32.87 -22.58
CA ILE A 183 -19.13 33.46 -22.24
C ILE A 183 -18.74 34.55 -23.25
N VAL A 184 -18.89 34.30 -24.55
CA VAL A 184 -18.58 35.26 -25.61
C VAL A 184 -19.47 36.50 -25.54
N PHE A 185 -20.73 36.36 -25.14
CA PHE A 185 -21.64 37.51 -24.99
C PHE A 185 -21.49 38.26 -23.66
N VAL A 186 -20.95 37.62 -22.62
CA VAL A 186 -20.79 38.22 -21.27
C VAL A 186 -19.41 38.88 -21.09
N LEU A 187 -18.35 38.31 -21.67
CA LEU A 187 -17.01 38.88 -21.60
C LEU A 187 -16.81 39.83 -22.80
N PRO A 188 -16.59 41.14 -22.57
CA PRO A 188 -16.47 42.14 -23.63
C PRO A 188 -15.21 42.00 -24.48
#